data_AF-A0A3A0DYZ0-F1
#
_entry.id   AF-A0A3A0DYZ0-F1
#
_cell.length_a   1.000
_cell.length_b   1.000
_cell.length_c   1.000
_cell.angle_alpha   90.00
_cell.angle_beta   90.00
_cell.angle_gamma   90.00
#
_symmetry.space_group_name_H-M   'P 1'
#
loop_
_entity.id
_entity.type
_entity.pdbx_description
1 polymer ?
#
loop_
_entity_poly.entity_id
_entity_poly.type
_entity_poly.pdbx_seq_one_letter_code
_entity_poly.pdbx_strand_id
1 'polypeptide(L)'
;MSSLLTNASAMTALQTLSQTNKNLNTTQGRIATGQRVSEASHNAAYWSISTGMNAHNKALSAVQDSLGFGKAILDTAYTALNEALGKAEEMIAKYVSLEQDGIDAAAVNA
;
A
#
# COMPACT_ATOMS: atom_id res chain seq x y z
N MET A 1 28.46 -26.82 -52.41
CA MET A 1 29.88 -27.13 -52.11
C MET A 1 30.08 -27.04 -50.62
N SER A 2 30.22 -28.18 -49.94
CA SER A 2 30.61 -28.24 -48.53
C SER A 2 32.11 -27.99 -48.45
N SER A 3 32.52 -26.83 -47.95
CA SER A 3 33.92 -26.56 -47.61
C SER A 3 34.21 -27.23 -46.26
N LEU A 4 35.19 -28.13 -46.22
CA LEU A 4 35.64 -28.80 -44.99
C LEU A 4 36.16 -27.80 -43.94
N LEU A 5 36.58 -26.61 -44.37
CA LEU A 5 37.15 -25.54 -43.55
C LEU A 5 36.13 -24.48 -43.11
N THR A 6 34.99 -24.38 -43.81
CA THR A 6 33.93 -23.40 -43.51
C THR A 6 32.59 -24.12 -43.56
N ASN A 7 32.24 -24.77 -42.45
CA ASN A 7 30.96 -25.42 -42.29
C ASN A 7 29.87 -24.37 -42.02
N ALA A 8 29.30 -23.82 -43.09
CA ALA A 8 28.24 -22.82 -43.02
C ALA A 8 27.03 -23.29 -42.19
N SER A 9 26.70 -24.58 -42.23
CA SER A 9 25.62 -25.16 -41.42
C SER A 9 25.94 -25.11 -39.92
N ALA A 10 27.18 -25.41 -39.53
CA ALA A 10 27.63 -25.32 -38.14
C ALA A 10 27.72 -23.87 -37.64
N MET A 11 28.15 -22.92 -38.49
CA MET A 11 28.16 -21.50 -38.14
C MET A 11 26.75 -20.94 -37.91
N THR A 12 25.80 -21.29 -38.78
CA THR A 12 24.38 -20.92 -38.58
C THR A 12 23.83 -21.52 -37.30
N ALA A 13 24.11 -22.80 -37.03
CA ALA A 13 23.70 -23.45 -35.78
C ALA A 13 24.31 -22.77 -34.54
N LEU A 14 25.60 -22.37 -34.60
CA LEU A 14 26.25 -21.64 -33.52
C LEU A 14 25.64 -20.26 -33.30
N GLN A 15 25.30 -19.54 -34.37
CA GLN A 15 24.62 -18.25 -34.30
C GLN A 15 23.22 -18.40 -33.69
N THR A 16 22.46 -19.42 -34.09
CA THR A 16 21.17 -19.76 -33.47
C THR A 16 21.34 -20.13 -32.00
N LEU A 17 22.34 -20.96 -31.64
CA LEU A 17 22.59 -21.34 -30.25
C LEU A 17 22.98 -20.14 -29.38
N SER A 18 23.82 -19.23 -29.90
CA SER A 18 24.17 -17.98 -29.23
C SER A 18 22.94 -17.10 -29.00
N GLN A 19 22.07 -16.99 -30.01
CA GLN A 19 20.82 -16.25 -29.88
C GLN A 19 19.87 -16.90 -28.85
N THR A 20 19.75 -18.23 -28.86
CA THR A 20 18.94 -18.97 -27.88
C THR A 20 19.46 -18.77 -26.46
N ASN A 21 20.78 -18.80 -26.24
CA ASN A 21 21.38 -18.54 -24.93
C ASN A 21 21.12 -17.11 -24.45
N LYS A 22 21.20 -16.10 -25.33
CA LYS A 22 20.85 -14.71 -24.99
C LYS A 22 19.38 -14.56 -24.60
N ASN A 23 18.49 -15.21 -25.35
CA ASN A 23 17.05 -15.21 -25.05
C ASN A 23 16.76 -15.93 -23.73
N LEU A 24 17.46 -17.03 -23.45
CA LEU A 24 17.35 -17.78 -22.20
C LEU A 24 17.79 -16.94 -21.00
N ASN A 25 18.94 -16.26 -21.07
CA ASN A 25 19.41 -15.36 -20.00
C ASN A 25 18.40 -14.23 -19.73
N THR A 26 17.84 -13.63 -20.78
CA THR A 26 16.80 -12.59 -20.63
C THR A 26 15.56 -13.15 -19.94
N THR A 27 15.14 -14.35 -20.32
CA THR A 27 13.96 -15.02 -19.74
C THR A 27 14.20 -15.38 -18.27
N GLN A 28 15.38 -15.92 -17.94
CA GLN A 28 15.76 -16.20 -16.56
C GLN A 28 15.80 -14.93 -15.71
N GLY A 29 16.34 -13.83 -16.24
CA GLY A 29 16.33 -12.53 -15.55
C GLY A 29 14.91 -12.00 -15.28
N ARG A 30 13.98 -12.19 -16.22
CA ARG A 30 12.56 -11.85 -16.03
C ARG A 30 11.88 -12.76 -15.01
N ILE A 31 12.21 -14.05 -14.97
CA ILE A 31 11.67 -14.98 -13.96
C ILE A 31 12.19 -14.61 -12.56
N ALA A 32 13.48 -14.29 -12.43
CA ALA A 32 14.09 -13.94 -11.15
C ALA A 32 13.55 -12.62 -10.57
N THR A 33 13.35 -11.61 -11.42
CA THR A 33 12.86 -10.28 -10.98
C THR A 33 11.35 -10.12 -11.02
N GLY A 34 10.65 -11.00 -11.75
CA GLY A 34 9.24 -10.83 -12.11
C GLY A 34 8.96 -9.65 -13.07
N GLN A 35 10.00 -8.93 -13.51
CA GLN A 35 9.84 -7.71 -14.32
C GLN A 35 10.13 -7.99 -15.78
N ARG A 36 9.14 -7.73 -16.66
CA ARG A 36 9.34 -7.79 -18.12
C ARG A 36 10.32 -6.73 -18.63
N VAL A 37 10.34 -5.55 -17.98
CA VAL A 37 11.19 -4.39 -18.29
C VAL A 37 11.90 -3.97 -17.01
N SER A 38 13.11 -4.48 -16.79
CA SER A 38 13.88 -4.19 -15.56
C SER A 38 14.74 -2.92 -15.68
N GLU A 39 15.16 -2.57 -16.90
CA GLU A 39 16.08 -1.46 -17.17
C GLU A 39 15.47 -0.50 -18.19
N ALA A 40 15.87 0.78 -18.11
CA ALA A 40 15.45 1.81 -19.07
C ALA A 40 15.93 1.50 -20.51
N SER A 41 17.03 0.76 -20.65
CA SER A 41 17.58 0.28 -21.92
C SER A 41 16.63 -0.66 -22.67
N HIS A 42 15.80 -1.43 -21.95
CA HIS A 42 14.87 -2.39 -22.55
C HIS A 42 13.65 -1.72 -23.19
N ASN A 43 13.11 -0.68 -22.53
CA ASN A 43 12.06 0.18 -23.08
C ASN A 43 11.89 1.42 -22.19
N ALA A 44 12.48 2.55 -22.58
CA ALA A 44 12.50 3.76 -21.77
C ALA A 44 11.10 4.30 -21.44
N ALA A 45 10.13 4.19 -22.36
CA ALA A 45 8.77 4.67 -22.15
C ALA A 45 7.99 3.81 -21.16
N TYR A 46 8.04 2.48 -21.30
CA TYR A 46 7.37 1.59 -20.34
C TYR A 46 8.05 1.61 -18.98
N TRP A 47 9.38 1.74 -18.94
CA TRP A 47 10.11 1.86 -17.68
C TRP A 47 9.79 3.17 -16.95
N SER A 48 9.71 4.31 -17.65
CA SER A 48 9.37 5.60 -17.04
C SER A 48 7.93 5.64 -16.54
N ILE A 49 6.97 5.10 -17.31
CA ILE A 49 5.57 4.95 -16.87
C ILE A 49 5.49 4.03 -15.65
N SER A 50 6.15 2.86 -15.67
CA SER A 50 6.14 1.92 -14.55
C SER A 50 6.77 2.51 -13.29
N THR A 51 7.86 3.27 -13.43
CA THR A 51 8.53 3.96 -12.32
C THR A 51 7.64 5.06 -11.74
N GLY A 52 6.99 5.85 -12.60
CA GLY A 52 6.00 6.85 -12.18
C GLY A 52 4.81 6.23 -11.45
N MET A 53 4.25 5.14 -11.99
CA MET A 53 3.18 4.39 -11.32
C MET A 53 3.60 3.82 -9.97
N ASN A 54 4.82 3.29 -9.84
CA ASN A 54 5.34 2.82 -8.55
C ASN A 54 5.51 3.96 -7.54
N ALA A 55 5.94 5.14 -7.98
CA ALA A 55 6.00 6.33 -7.13
C ALA A 55 4.61 6.78 -6.68
N HIS A 56 3.62 6.77 -7.59
CA HIS A 56 2.23 7.07 -7.27
C HIS A 56 1.65 6.08 -6.25
N ASN A 57 1.92 4.78 -6.40
CA ASN A 57 1.46 3.78 -5.43
C ASN A 57 2.02 4.03 -4.02
N LYS A 58 3.29 4.42 -3.90
CA LYS A 58 3.88 4.79 -2.61
C LYS A 58 3.22 6.03 -2.01
N ALA A 59 2.97 7.06 -2.83
CA ALA A 59 2.28 8.26 -2.39
C ALA A 59 0.83 7.94 -1.93
N LEU A 60 0.11 7.10 -2.67
CA LEU A 60 -1.23 6.65 -2.30
C LEU A 60 -1.23 5.84 -0.99
N SER A 61 -0.23 4.98 -0.77
CA SER A 61 -0.07 4.27 0.51
C SER A 61 0.11 5.25 1.67
N ALA A 62 0.93 6.28 1.51
CA ALA A 62 1.13 7.30 2.55
C ALA A 62 -0.16 8.11 2.82
N VAL A 63 -0.94 8.40 1.77
CA VAL A 63 -2.28 9.03 1.92
C VAL A 63 -3.24 8.10 2.66
N GLN A 64 -3.23 6.80 2.35
CA GLN A 64 -4.05 5.80 3.02
C GLN A 64 -3.70 5.70 4.51
N ASP A 65 -2.41 5.68 4.86
CA ASP A 65 -1.96 5.68 6.25
C ASP A 65 -2.42 6.95 6.99
N SER A 66 -2.32 8.11 6.32
CA SER A 66 -2.78 9.39 6.87
C SER A 66 -4.31 9.41 7.09
N LEU A 67 -5.08 8.83 6.19
CA LEU A 67 -6.53 8.66 6.35
C LEU A 67 -6.86 7.68 7.49
N GLY A 68 -6.11 6.59 7.62
CA GLY A 68 -6.24 5.64 8.74
C GLY A 68 -5.97 6.31 10.09
N PHE A 69 -4.96 7.18 10.15
CA PHE A 69 -4.66 7.98 11.33
C PHE A 69 -5.77 9.01 11.62
N GLY A 70 -6.25 9.72 10.61
CA GLY A 70 -7.37 10.66 10.74
C GLY A 70 -8.64 9.98 11.25
N LYS A 71 -8.93 8.75 10.78
CA LYS A 71 -10.01 7.93 11.31
C LYS A 71 -9.82 7.64 12.80
N ALA A 72 -8.63 7.23 13.22
CA ALA A 72 -8.37 6.93 14.64
C ALA A 72 -8.56 8.16 15.54
N ILE A 73 -8.18 9.36 15.09
CA ILE A 73 -8.47 10.61 15.79
C ILE A 73 -9.98 10.83 15.91
N LEU A 74 -10.71 10.68 14.80
CA LEU A 74 -12.17 10.86 14.78
C LEU A 74 -12.88 9.84 15.67
N ASP A 75 -12.46 8.58 15.67
CA ASP A 75 -12.99 7.53 16.54
C ASP A 75 -12.77 7.91 18.02
N THR A 76 -11.56 8.39 18.36
CA THR A 76 -11.25 8.85 19.74
C THR A 76 -12.10 10.05 20.14
N ALA A 77 -12.25 11.04 19.25
CA ALA A 77 -13.09 12.21 19.50
C ALA A 77 -14.56 11.81 19.67
N TYR A 78 -15.05 10.86 18.88
CA TYR A 78 -16.41 10.35 18.99
C TYR A 78 -16.65 9.64 20.32
N THR A 79 -15.72 8.79 20.77
CA THR A 79 -15.77 8.18 22.10
C THR A 79 -15.80 9.22 23.20
N ALA A 80 -14.92 10.22 23.15
CA ALA A 80 -14.88 11.30 24.14
C ALA A 80 -16.19 12.12 24.17
N LEU A 81 -16.79 12.38 23.01
CA LEU A 81 -18.09 13.07 22.92
C LEU A 81 -19.22 12.24 23.52
N ASN A 82 -19.23 10.92 23.32
CA ASN A 82 -20.23 10.04 23.94
C ASN A 82 -20.09 10.00 25.46
N GLU A 83 -18.86 9.98 25.98
CA GLU A 83 -18.61 10.07 27.42
C GLU A 83 -19.09 11.42 27.98
N ALA A 84 -18.80 12.52 27.28
CA ALA A 84 -19.26 13.85 27.67
C ALA A 84 -20.79 13.96 27.67
N LEU A 85 -21.47 13.35 26.69
CA LEU A 85 -22.92 13.29 26.63
C LEU A 85 -23.49 12.49 27.82
N GLY A 86 -22.93 11.31 28.10
CA GLY A 86 -23.34 10.51 29.26
C GLY A 86 -23.16 11.26 30.59
N LYS A 87 -22.09 12.05 30.73
CA LYS A 87 -21.89 12.91 31.91
C LYS A 87 -22.88 14.08 31.99
N ALA A 88 -23.28 14.65 30.85
CA ALA A 88 -24.31 15.67 30.82
C ALA A 88 -25.69 15.11 31.22
N GLU A 89 -26.04 13.90 30.75
CA GLU A 89 -27.26 13.21 31.15
C GLU A 89 -27.26 12.87 32.64
N GLU A 90 -26.12 12.39 33.19
CA GLU A 90 -25.95 12.14 34.62
C GLU A 90 -26.17 13.43 35.44
N MET A 91 -25.66 14.57 34.96
CA MET A 91 -25.84 15.87 35.61
C MET A 91 -27.31 16.31 35.62
N ILE A 92 -28.02 16.13 34.50
CA ILE A 92 -29.46 16.43 34.43
C ILE A 92 -30.24 15.53 35.40
N ALA A 93 -29.93 14.24 35.45
CA ALA A 93 -30.57 13.30 36.37
C ALA A 93 -30.33 13.69 37.84
N LYS A 94 -29.09 14.05 38.19
CA LYS A 94 -28.75 14.56 39.54
C LYS A 94 -29.50 15.86 39.85
N TYR A 95 -29.58 16.80 38.91
CA TYR A 95 -30.32 18.06 39.09
C TYR A 95 -31.81 17.83 39.35
N VAL A 96 -32.48 17.00 38.56
CA VAL A 96 -33.91 16.66 38.76
C VAL A 96 -34.13 15.95 40.11
N SER A 97 -33.20 15.10 40.53
CA SER A 97 -33.28 14.44 41.83
C SER A 97 -33.15 15.40 43.02
N LEU A 98 -32.46 16.54 42.85
CA LEU A 98 -32.37 17.58 43.89
C LEU A 98 -33.64 18.43 44.01
N GLU A 99 -34.47 18.50 42.97
CA GLU A 99 -35.74 19.25 43.00
C GLU A 99 -36.87 18.49 43.75
N GLN A 100 -36.70 17.21 44.06
CA GLN A 100 -37.65 16.45 44.88
C GLN A 100 -37.45 16.75 46.38
N ASP A 101 -38.53 17.20 47.03
CA ASP A 101 -38.53 17.56 48.45
C ASP A 101 -38.24 16.33 49.33
N GLY A 102 -37.14 16.39 50.12
CA GLY A 102 -36.70 15.31 51.02
C GLY A 102 -35.41 14.56 50.65
N ILE A 103 -34.68 14.98 49.60
CA ILE A 103 -33.41 14.34 49.18
C ILE A 103 -32.20 15.11 49.73
N ASP A 104 -31.23 14.38 50.29
CA ASP A 104 -29.99 14.96 50.84
C ASP A 104 -29.01 15.34 49.72
N ALA A 105 -28.79 16.65 49.54
CA ALA A 105 -27.93 17.19 48.50
C ALA A 105 -26.45 16.74 48.61
N ALA A 106 -26.00 16.30 49.79
CA ALA A 106 -24.65 15.77 49.97
C ALA A 106 -24.50 14.33 49.40
N ALA A 107 -25.57 13.53 49.44
CA ALA A 107 -25.57 12.16 48.92
C ALA A 107 -25.68 12.10 47.39
N VAL A 108 -26.33 13.09 46.76
CA VAL A 108 -26.51 13.17 45.29
C VAL A 108 -25.26 13.71 44.57
N ASN A 109 -24.51 14.61 45.21
CA ASN A 109 -23.33 15.26 44.63
C ASN A 109 -22.01 14.49 44.82
N ALA A 110 -21.99 13.45 45.67
CA ALA A 110 -20.90 12.48 45.72
C ALA A 110 -20.83 11.64 44.42
#